data_AF-A0A531KQH6-F1
#
_entry.id   AF-A0A531KQH6-F1
#
_cell.length_a   1.000
_cell.length_b   1.000
_cell.length_c   1.000
_cell.angle_alpha   90.00
_cell.angle_beta   90.00
_cell.angle_gamma   90.00
#
_symmetry.space_group_name_H-M   'P 1'
#
loop_
_entity.id
_entity.type
_entity.pdbx_description
1 polymer ?
#
loop_
_entity_poly.entity_id
_entity_poly.type
_entity_poly.pdbx_seq_one_letter_code
_entity_poly.pdbx_strand_id
1 'polypeptide(L)'
;LGFVCGPDDLLVDDTGTPIRIDKAYSWDAPLAAHGLMHTVIRNAWAGDPYRIDTLFMYMSNMAWNSSMNTVETMAMLTDMDASGEYKIPFIIYSDAYYSETVPFADLVLPDTTYLERHDCISLLDRPISHADGPGDAIRHPVVEPDRDVRPFQTVLIELGARLGLPGFVDDDGSAKYRDYADYIVHHERTPGIGPLAGWRGKDGTSIGKGGANPDQLQRYIDNGGFWHHDFADDQRYYKMANRSYLDFAETMGFI
;
A
#
# COMPACT_ATOMS: atom_id res chain seq x y z
N LEU A 1 -1.25 -10.81 0.14
CA LEU A 1 -1.72 -11.90 1.02
C LEU A 1 -2.88 -12.57 0.30
N GLY A 2 -2.83 -13.89 0.15
CA GLY A 2 -3.85 -14.66 -0.57
C GLY A 2 -5.03 -15.02 0.34
N PHE A 3 -5.94 -15.84 -0.18
CA PHE A 3 -6.98 -16.49 0.63
C PHE A 3 -6.39 -17.72 1.31
N VAL A 4 -6.71 -17.93 2.59
CA VAL A 4 -6.41 -19.16 3.32
C VAL A 4 -7.21 -20.30 2.68
N CYS A 5 -6.52 -21.28 2.13
CA CYS A 5 -7.08 -22.47 1.49
C CYS A 5 -6.98 -23.70 2.41
N GLY A 6 -6.12 -23.65 3.44
CA GLY A 6 -6.02 -24.68 4.47
C GLY A 6 -5.23 -24.23 5.70
N PRO A 7 -5.11 -25.10 6.72
CA PRO A 7 -4.35 -24.81 7.95
C PRO A 7 -2.89 -24.38 7.72
N ASP A 8 -2.26 -24.92 6.68
CA ASP A 8 -0.86 -24.64 6.34
C ASP A 8 -0.64 -23.20 5.85
N ASP A 9 -1.71 -22.48 5.49
CA ASP A 9 -1.65 -21.07 5.08
C ASP A 9 -1.76 -20.09 6.27
N LEU A 10 -1.95 -20.60 7.49
CA LEU A 10 -2.07 -19.76 8.68
C LEU A 10 -0.72 -19.12 9.03
N LEU A 11 -0.76 -17.85 9.42
CA LEU A 11 0.40 -17.08 9.88
C LEU A 11 0.59 -17.27 11.39
N VAL A 12 0.97 -18.48 11.75
CA VAL A 12 1.30 -18.90 13.11
C VAL A 12 2.71 -19.49 13.17
N ASP A 13 3.36 -19.39 14.32
CA ASP A 13 4.65 -20.05 14.54
C ASP A 13 4.51 -21.57 14.78
N ASP A 14 5.63 -22.25 15.02
CA ASP A 14 5.69 -23.70 15.26
C ASP A 14 4.84 -24.16 16.47
N THR A 15 4.46 -23.23 17.36
CA THR A 15 3.62 -23.49 18.54
C THR A 15 2.15 -23.14 18.31
N GLY A 16 1.80 -22.58 17.16
CA GLY A 16 0.45 -22.10 16.84
C GLY A 16 0.17 -20.66 17.28
N THR A 17 1.19 -19.92 17.77
CA THR A 17 1.04 -18.53 18.20
C THR A 17 0.98 -17.60 16.99
N PRO A 18 0.08 -16.60 16.95
CA PRO A 18 0.00 -15.67 15.82
C PRO A 18 1.31 -14.90 15.58
N ILE A 19 1.76 -14.86 14.32
CA ILE A 19 2.96 -14.11 13.91
C ILE A 19 2.65 -12.62 13.71
N ARG A 20 1.41 -12.27 13.40
CA ARG A 20 0.99 -10.88 13.20
C ARG A 20 0.44 -10.27 14.48
N ILE A 21 0.79 -9.00 14.73
CA ILE A 21 0.27 -8.23 15.86
C ILE A 21 -1.27 -8.10 15.84
N ASP A 22 -1.89 -8.04 14.66
CA ASP A 22 -3.35 -7.99 14.49
C ASP A 22 -4.02 -9.37 14.56
N LYS A 23 -3.23 -10.45 14.68
CA LYS A 23 -3.66 -11.86 14.69
C LYS A 23 -4.47 -12.31 13.47
N ALA A 24 -4.51 -11.52 12.40
CA ALA A 24 -5.15 -11.94 11.16
C ALA A 24 -4.41 -13.15 10.58
N TYR A 25 -5.13 -14.05 9.90
CA TYR A 25 -4.59 -15.31 9.37
C TYR A 25 -4.12 -16.30 10.45
N SER A 26 -4.55 -16.16 11.70
CA SER A 26 -4.24 -17.12 12.78
C SER A 26 -5.45 -17.98 13.13
N TRP A 27 -5.32 -18.88 14.10
CA TRP A 27 -6.45 -19.64 14.65
C TRP A 27 -7.57 -18.75 15.23
N ASP A 28 -7.24 -17.54 15.68
CA ASP A 28 -8.23 -16.58 16.20
C ASP A 28 -9.08 -15.98 15.09
N ALA A 29 -8.47 -15.76 13.91
CA ALA A 29 -9.09 -15.08 12.77
C ALA A 29 -8.56 -15.61 11.42
N PRO A 30 -8.86 -16.87 11.08
CA PRO A 30 -8.21 -17.55 9.95
C PRO A 30 -8.62 -16.96 8.59
N LEU A 31 -9.80 -16.35 8.50
CA LEU A 31 -10.35 -15.80 7.26
C LEU A 31 -10.27 -14.26 7.17
N ALA A 32 -9.45 -13.62 8.01
CA ALA A 32 -9.29 -12.17 8.04
C ALA A 32 -8.39 -11.65 6.88
N ALA A 33 -8.86 -11.81 5.63
CA ALA A 33 -8.10 -11.50 4.42
C ALA A 33 -7.62 -10.02 4.34
N HIS A 34 -8.36 -9.10 4.97
CA HIS A 34 -8.04 -7.67 5.00
C HIS A 34 -7.28 -7.22 6.25
N GLY A 35 -6.78 -8.16 7.06
CA GLY A 35 -6.19 -7.84 8.35
C GLY A 35 -7.24 -7.43 9.39
N LEU A 36 -6.80 -7.23 10.63
CA LEU A 36 -7.66 -6.78 11.73
C LEU A 36 -7.10 -5.50 12.33
N MET A 37 -6.94 -4.48 11.47
CA MET A 37 -6.29 -3.22 11.84
C MET A 37 -6.85 -2.62 13.14
N HIS A 38 -8.17 -2.69 13.36
CA HIS A 38 -8.86 -2.20 14.56
C HIS A 38 -8.38 -2.82 15.90
N THR A 39 -7.65 -3.94 15.86
CA THR A 39 -7.09 -4.60 17.05
C THR A 39 -5.65 -4.19 17.36
N VAL A 40 -4.93 -3.57 16.41
CA VAL A 40 -3.48 -3.36 16.49
C VAL A 40 -3.06 -2.59 17.73
N ILE A 41 -3.73 -1.47 18.05
CA ILE A 41 -3.39 -0.65 19.22
C ILE A 41 -3.60 -1.45 20.51
N ARG A 42 -4.73 -2.16 20.60
CA ARG A 42 -5.06 -2.99 21.77
C ARG A 42 -4.02 -4.09 21.97
N ASN A 43 -3.64 -4.77 20.90
CA ASN A 43 -2.70 -5.87 20.92
C ASN A 43 -1.27 -5.39 21.23
N ALA A 44 -0.86 -4.26 20.69
CA ALA A 44 0.41 -3.60 21.03
C ALA A 44 0.47 -3.21 22.51
N TRP A 45 -0.59 -2.56 23.01
CA TRP A 45 -0.72 -2.19 24.43
C TRP A 45 -0.73 -3.43 25.34
N ALA A 46 -1.44 -4.49 24.96
CA ALA A 46 -1.49 -5.74 25.72
C ALA A 46 -0.17 -6.52 25.65
N GLY A 47 0.58 -6.39 24.56
CA GLY A 47 1.76 -7.19 24.25
C GLY A 47 1.38 -8.60 23.83
N ASP A 48 0.25 -8.73 23.14
CA ASP A 48 -0.37 -9.99 22.74
C ASP A 48 -0.61 -9.97 21.23
N PRO A 49 0.08 -10.80 20.43
CA PRO A 49 0.88 -11.95 20.84
C PRO A 49 2.29 -11.64 21.35
N TYR A 50 2.81 -10.42 21.13
CA TYR A 50 4.14 -10.00 21.56
C TYR A 50 4.22 -8.48 21.72
N ARG A 51 5.28 -7.99 22.35
CA ARG A 51 5.59 -6.56 22.45
C ARG A 51 6.21 -6.05 21.15
N ILE A 52 5.83 -4.83 20.76
CA ILE A 52 6.49 -4.07 19.70
C ILE A 52 7.26 -2.91 20.33
N ASP A 53 8.38 -2.52 19.71
CA ASP A 53 9.09 -1.30 20.09
C ASP A 53 8.49 -0.07 19.40
N THR A 54 8.03 -0.21 18.15
CA THR A 54 7.56 0.89 17.32
C THR A 54 6.20 0.57 16.69
N LEU A 55 5.25 1.50 16.82
CA LEU A 55 3.98 1.50 16.09
C LEU A 55 4.01 2.59 15.02
N PHE A 56 3.97 2.20 13.74
CA PHE A 56 3.89 3.13 12.61
C PHE A 56 2.50 3.05 11.96
N MET A 57 1.79 4.16 11.95
CA MET A 57 0.44 4.30 11.42
C MET A 57 0.37 5.39 10.32
N TYR A 58 -0.47 5.16 9.30
CA TYR A 58 -0.67 6.08 8.17
C TYR A 58 -2.14 6.19 7.80
N MET A 59 -2.65 7.43 7.71
CA MET A 59 -4.04 7.75 7.33
C MET A 59 -5.11 6.90 8.03
N SER A 60 -4.81 6.44 9.24
CA SER A 60 -5.65 5.54 10.00
C SER A 60 -6.07 6.24 11.27
N ASN A 61 -7.25 6.86 11.25
CA ASN A 61 -7.82 7.40 12.47
C ASN A 61 -8.41 6.28 13.34
N MET A 62 -7.51 5.47 13.90
CA MET A 62 -7.79 4.18 14.51
C MET A 62 -8.83 4.27 15.63
N ALA A 63 -8.75 5.33 16.42
CA ALA A 63 -9.61 5.60 17.57
C ALA A 63 -11.07 5.83 17.17
N TRP A 64 -11.32 6.55 16.08
CA TRP A 64 -12.66 6.91 15.62
C TRP A 64 -13.21 5.95 14.57
N ASN A 65 -12.50 5.73 13.46
CA ASN A 65 -13.08 5.07 12.28
C ASN A 65 -12.90 3.55 12.26
N SER A 66 -11.91 3.02 13.00
CA SER A 66 -11.54 1.60 12.93
C SER A 66 -12.00 0.82 14.15
N SER A 67 -11.73 1.33 15.37
CA SER A 67 -12.16 0.68 16.62
C SER A 67 -13.48 1.23 17.17
N MET A 68 -13.92 2.41 16.72
CA MET A 68 -15.06 3.15 17.28
C MET A 68 -14.99 3.27 18.82
N ASN A 69 -13.77 3.38 19.36
CA ASN A 69 -13.50 3.33 20.79
C ASN A 69 -12.45 4.37 21.18
N THR A 70 -12.79 5.64 20.98
CA THR A 70 -11.85 6.74 21.12
C THR A 70 -11.27 6.84 22.52
N VAL A 71 -12.11 6.74 23.56
CA VAL A 71 -11.69 6.93 24.96
C VAL A 71 -10.69 5.87 25.41
N GLU A 72 -10.98 4.59 25.19
CA GLU A 72 -10.04 3.54 25.60
C GLU A 72 -8.80 3.50 24.70
N THR A 73 -8.94 3.84 23.41
CA THR A 73 -7.77 3.94 22.52
C THR A 73 -6.79 5.01 23.01
N MET A 74 -7.29 6.20 23.36
CA MET A 74 -6.45 7.26 23.93
C MET A 74 -5.81 6.83 25.25
N ALA A 75 -6.57 6.15 26.13
CA ALA A 75 -6.02 5.63 27.37
C ALA A 75 -4.87 4.64 27.10
N MET A 76 -5.06 3.68 26.18
CA MET A 76 -4.04 2.70 25.81
C MET A 76 -2.78 3.33 25.22
N LEU A 77 -2.91 4.37 24.39
CA LEU A 77 -1.79 5.10 23.80
C LEU A 77 -0.95 5.87 24.84
N THR A 78 -1.52 6.15 26.01
CA THR A 78 -0.83 6.88 27.10
C THR A 78 -0.53 6.05 28.33
N ASP A 79 -0.91 4.76 28.33
CA ASP A 79 -0.78 3.91 29.50
C ASP A 79 0.70 3.54 29.74
N MET A 80 1.13 3.66 31.00
CA MET A 80 2.48 3.35 31.43
C MET A 80 2.47 2.09 32.30
N ASP A 81 3.57 1.35 32.28
CA ASP A 81 3.74 0.23 33.20
C ASP A 81 4.29 0.69 34.58
N ALA A 82 4.54 -0.28 35.46
CA ALA A 82 5.03 0.01 36.82
C ALA A 82 6.44 0.62 36.87
N SER A 83 7.19 0.56 35.76
CA SER A 83 8.50 1.20 35.61
C SER A 83 8.41 2.67 35.17
N GLY A 84 7.22 3.11 34.74
CA GLY A 84 6.99 4.46 34.21
C GLY A 84 7.18 4.60 32.71
N GLU A 85 7.44 3.49 32.01
CA GLU A 85 7.59 3.45 30.56
C GLU A 85 6.24 3.25 29.87
N TYR A 86 6.03 3.85 28.71
CA TYR A 86 4.82 3.64 27.91
C TYR A 86 4.75 2.18 27.43
N LYS A 87 3.56 1.60 27.50
CA LYS A 87 3.32 0.22 27.03
C LYS A 87 3.50 0.05 25.52
N ILE A 88 3.31 1.13 24.76
CA ILE A 88 3.69 1.26 23.35
C ILE A 88 4.86 2.25 23.33
N PRO A 89 6.12 1.81 23.15
CA PRO A 89 7.27 2.65 23.46
C PRO A 89 7.51 3.82 22.50
N PHE A 90 7.18 3.66 21.22
CA PHE A 90 7.40 4.69 20.22
C PHE A 90 6.34 4.66 19.12
N ILE A 91 5.77 5.82 18.81
CA ILE A 91 4.67 5.97 17.85
C ILE A 91 5.07 6.94 16.74
N ILE A 92 5.06 6.42 15.51
CA ILE A 92 5.19 7.21 14.29
C ILE A 92 3.81 7.34 13.66
N TYR A 93 3.40 8.55 13.33
CA TYR A 93 2.13 8.80 12.68
C TYR A 93 2.28 9.72 11.46
N SER A 94 1.76 9.27 10.32
CA SER A 94 1.68 10.09 9.11
C SER A 94 0.24 10.40 8.75
N ASP A 95 -0.06 11.69 8.64
CA ASP A 95 -1.39 12.22 8.36
C ASP A 95 -1.25 13.55 7.59
N ALA A 96 -2.24 13.83 6.74
CA ALA A 96 -2.35 15.12 6.04
C ALA A 96 -3.07 16.16 6.90
N TYR A 97 -3.78 15.72 7.94
CA TYR A 97 -4.56 16.56 8.85
C TYR A 97 -4.18 16.29 10.32
N TYR A 98 -4.45 17.28 11.17
CA TYR A 98 -4.31 17.11 12.61
C TYR A 98 -5.51 16.31 13.15
N SER A 99 -5.44 14.98 13.10
CA SER A 99 -6.44 14.10 13.72
C SER A 99 -6.20 13.95 15.22
N GLU A 100 -7.17 13.39 15.95
CA GLU A 100 -7.05 13.18 17.39
C GLU A 100 -5.96 12.18 17.78
N THR A 101 -5.42 11.42 16.83
CA THR A 101 -4.30 10.48 17.07
C THR A 101 -2.94 11.21 17.07
N VAL A 102 -2.82 12.34 16.37
CA VAL A 102 -1.56 13.12 16.25
C VAL A 102 -0.95 13.52 17.60
N PRO A 103 -1.71 14.00 18.61
CA PRO A 103 -1.16 14.35 19.93
C PRO A 103 -0.46 13.20 20.67
N PHE A 104 -0.68 11.95 20.27
CA PHE A 104 -0.13 10.75 20.90
C PHE A 104 1.09 10.19 20.18
N ALA A 105 1.53 10.80 19.08
CA ALA A 105 2.69 10.35 18.33
C ALA A 105 3.98 11.01 18.85
N ASP A 106 5.06 10.24 18.91
CA ASP A 106 6.40 10.74 19.20
C ASP A 106 7.04 11.41 17.97
N LEU A 107 6.72 10.89 16.78
CA LEU A 107 7.16 11.43 15.50
C LEU A 107 5.98 11.55 14.54
N VAL A 108 5.70 12.78 14.12
CA VAL A 108 4.72 13.06 13.08
C VAL A 108 5.44 13.24 11.75
N LEU A 109 4.95 12.58 10.71
CA LEU A 109 5.38 12.74 9.31
C LEU A 109 4.27 13.43 8.51
N PRO A 110 4.28 14.78 8.39
CA PRO A 110 3.21 15.53 7.75
C PRO A 110 3.11 15.20 6.25
N ASP A 111 1.95 14.67 5.86
CA ASP A 111 1.68 14.27 4.48
C ASP A 111 1.03 15.41 3.68
N THR A 112 1.21 15.32 2.37
CA THR A 112 0.49 16.10 1.36
C THR A 112 -0.95 15.62 1.18
N THR A 113 -1.79 16.51 0.65
CA THR A 113 -3.11 16.16 0.13
C THR A 113 -3.00 15.55 -1.27
N TYR A 114 -4.09 14.95 -1.77
CA TYR A 114 -4.11 14.28 -3.06
C TYR A 114 -3.91 15.22 -4.28
N LEU A 115 -4.01 16.55 -4.10
CA LEU A 115 -3.77 17.55 -5.16
C LEU A 115 -2.30 17.92 -5.33
N GLU A 116 -1.46 17.52 -4.38
CA GLU A 116 -0.08 17.97 -4.21
C GLU A 116 0.94 16.86 -4.53
N ARG A 117 0.49 15.68 -4.95
CA ARG A 117 1.37 14.51 -5.12
C ARG A 117 1.04 13.64 -6.32
N HIS A 118 2.04 12.86 -6.71
CA HIS A 118 1.83 11.72 -7.59
C HIS A 118 1.20 10.56 -6.83
N ASP A 119 0.22 9.90 -7.45
CA ASP A 119 -0.40 8.69 -6.94
C ASP A 119 -0.74 7.77 -8.12
N CYS A 120 -0.94 6.46 -7.90
CA CYS A 120 -1.43 5.56 -8.94
C CYS A 120 -2.55 4.66 -8.43
N ILE A 121 -3.65 4.63 -9.16
CA ILE A 121 -4.80 3.75 -8.97
C ILE A 121 -4.57 2.54 -9.86
N SER A 122 -3.75 1.61 -9.36
CA SER A 122 -3.12 0.52 -10.12
C SER A 122 -4.03 -0.70 -10.32
N LEU A 123 -3.86 -1.40 -11.45
CA LEU A 123 -4.39 -2.77 -11.66
C LEU A 123 -3.87 -3.79 -10.63
N LEU A 124 -2.73 -3.52 -9.97
CA LEU A 124 -2.13 -4.41 -8.98
C LEU A 124 -2.76 -4.31 -7.58
N ASP A 125 -3.58 -3.29 -7.33
CA ASP A 125 -4.21 -3.05 -6.02
C ASP A 125 -5.71 -2.81 -6.15
N ARG A 126 -6.10 -1.60 -6.56
CA ARG A 126 -7.51 -1.17 -6.64
C ARG A 126 -7.76 -0.34 -7.90
N PRO A 127 -7.97 -0.98 -9.06
CA PRO A 127 -8.17 -0.27 -10.32
C PRO A 127 -9.49 0.49 -10.41
N ILE A 128 -9.54 1.48 -11.32
CA ILE A 128 -10.76 2.23 -11.69
C ILE A 128 -11.72 1.40 -12.59
N SER A 129 -11.65 0.08 -12.52
CA SER A 129 -12.21 -0.91 -13.46
C SER A 129 -13.57 -0.53 -14.07
N HIS A 130 -13.69 -0.80 -15.37
CA HIS A 130 -14.96 -0.74 -16.10
C HIS A 130 -15.47 -2.16 -16.38
N ALA A 131 -16.78 -2.32 -16.62
CA ALA A 131 -17.34 -3.62 -16.99
C ALA A 131 -16.71 -4.15 -18.30
N ASP A 132 -16.45 -3.24 -19.23
CA ASP A 132 -15.96 -3.52 -20.57
C ASP A 132 -14.43 -3.52 -20.70
N GLY A 133 -13.66 -3.43 -19.62
CA GLY A 133 -12.19 -3.41 -19.76
C GLY A 133 -11.40 -3.06 -18.50
N PRO A 134 -10.10 -3.41 -18.44
CA PRO A 134 -9.22 -2.91 -17.39
C PRO A 134 -8.99 -1.41 -17.54
N GLY A 135 -8.76 -0.74 -16.42
CA GLY A 135 -8.36 0.66 -16.41
C GLY A 135 -7.62 0.99 -15.12
N ASP A 136 -6.59 1.80 -15.26
CA ASP A 136 -5.83 2.38 -14.16
C ASP A 136 -5.66 3.88 -14.37
N ALA A 137 -5.23 4.56 -13.33
CA ALA A 137 -5.11 6.01 -13.36
C ALA A 137 -3.95 6.49 -12.51
N ILE A 138 -3.60 7.74 -12.73
CA ILE A 138 -2.70 8.49 -11.85
C ILE A 138 -3.44 9.65 -11.21
N ARG A 139 -2.90 10.09 -10.08
CA ARG A 139 -3.00 11.49 -9.67
C ARG A 139 -1.64 12.11 -9.93
N HIS A 140 -1.65 13.37 -10.35
CA HIS A 140 -0.45 14.17 -10.48
C HIS A 140 -0.67 15.50 -9.75
N PRO A 141 0.40 16.15 -9.26
CA PRO A 141 0.26 17.43 -8.59
C PRO A 141 -0.36 18.47 -9.54
N VAL A 142 -1.32 19.21 -9.02
CA VAL A 142 -1.96 20.36 -9.67
C VAL A 142 -1.78 21.65 -8.88
N VAL A 143 -1.31 21.54 -7.63
CA VAL A 143 -0.87 22.64 -6.78
C VAL A 143 0.42 22.24 -6.09
N GLU A 144 1.31 23.21 -5.90
CA GLU A 144 2.52 23.03 -5.10
C GLU A 144 2.19 23.23 -3.61
N PRO A 145 2.72 22.40 -2.71
CA PRO A 145 2.58 22.63 -1.27
C PRO A 145 3.16 23.99 -0.85
N ASP A 146 2.44 24.71 0.00
CA ASP A 146 2.88 25.94 0.66
C ASP A 146 3.36 25.72 2.11
N ARG A 147 3.54 24.44 2.48
CA ARG A 147 3.87 23.96 3.84
C ARG A 147 5.08 23.03 3.80
N ASP A 148 5.69 22.78 4.95
CA ASP A 148 6.74 21.77 5.11
C ASP A 148 6.13 20.37 5.24
N VAL A 149 5.65 19.84 4.11
CA VAL A 149 5.00 18.54 3.98
C VAL A 149 5.67 17.73 2.87
N ARG A 150 5.62 16.40 2.98
CA ARG A 150 6.19 15.51 1.97
C ARG A 150 5.20 14.39 1.64
N PRO A 151 5.06 14.00 0.36
CA PRO A 151 4.22 12.86 -0.01
C PRO A 151 4.66 11.59 0.72
N PHE A 152 3.75 10.97 1.46
CA PHE A 152 4.05 9.81 2.29
C PHE A 152 4.69 8.66 1.51
N GLN A 153 4.24 8.42 0.28
CA GLN A 153 4.81 7.36 -0.57
C GLN A 153 6.29 7.61 -0.89
N THR A 154 6.68 8.87 -1.14
CA THR A 154 8.09 9.26 -1.32
C THR A 154 8.88 9.08 -0.03
N VAL A 155 8.28 9.42 1.11
CA VAL A 155 8.90 9.19 2.43
C VAL A 155 9.13 7.70 2.69
N LEU A 156 8.18 6.82 2.35
CA LEU A 156 8.33 5.37 2.49
C LEU A 156 9.46 4.82 1.61
N ILE A 157 9.59 5.29 0.37
CA ILE A 157 10.69 4.91 -0.53
C ILE A 157 12.03 5.30 0.09
N GLU A 158 12.13 6.52 0.58
CA GLU A 158 13.36 7.01 1.21
C GLU A 158 13.69 6.24 2.50
N LEU A 159 12.71 5.95 3.34
CA LEU A 159 12.88 5.12 4.52
C LEU A 159 13.37 3.72 4.15
N GLY A 160 12.79 3.11 3.10
CA GLY A 160 13.23 1.81 2.60
C GLY A 160 14.69 1.82 2.15
N ALA A 161 15.12 2.86 1.43
CA ALA A 161 16.52 3.02 1.03
C ALA A 161 17.45 3.23 2.23
N ARG A 162 17.06 4.10 3.19
CA ARG A 162 17.84 4.37 4.41
C ARG A 162 18.02 3.14 5.30
N LEU A 163 17.03 2.24 5.30
CA LEU A 163 17.06 0.97 6.02
C LEU A 163 17.76 -0.15 5.23
N GLY A 164 18.19 0.10 3.98
CA GLY A 164 18.82 -0.92 3.13
C GLY A 164 17.87 -2.05 2.75
N LEU A 165 16.56 -1.79 2.66
CA LEU A 165 15.58 -2.84 2.39
C LEU A 165 15.74 -3.39 0.96
N PRO A 166 15.69 -4.73 0.78
CA PRO A 166 15.73 -5.33 -0.54
C PRO A 166 14.69 -4.73 -1.49
N GLY A 167 15.13 -4.33 -2.68
CA GLY A 167 14.28 -3.70 -3.69
C GLY A 167 14.22 -2.16 -3.63
N PHE A 168 14.77 -1.53 -2.58
CA PHE A 168 14.86 -0.06 -2.45
C PHE A 168 16.29 0.49 -2.57
N VAL A 169 17.29 -0.39 -2.63
CA VAL A 169 18.69 -0.03 -2.85
C VAL A 169 19.28 -0.79 -4.05
N ASP A 170 20.26 -0.18 -4.70
CA ASP A 170 21.10 -0.83 -5.69
C ASP A 170 22.23 -1.64 -5.02
N ASP A 171 23.00 -2.39 -5.82
CA ASP A 171 24.08 -3.26 -5.33
C ASP A 171 25.19 -2.50 -4.57
N ASP A 172 25.33 -1.20 -4.82
CA ASP A 172 26.26 -0.31 -4.14
C ASP A 172 25.68 0.33 -2.86
N GLY A 173 24.42 0.01 -2.52
CA GLY A 173 23.69 0.55 -1.38
C GLY A 173 23.06 1.93 -1.61
N SER A 174 23.18 2.51 -2.81
CA SER A 174 22.50 3.76 -3.14
C SER A 174 20.99 3.57 -3.30
N ALA A 175 20.22 4.64 -3.12
CA ALA A 175 18.76 4.60 -3.23
C ALA A 175 18.33 4.31 -4.67
N LYS A 176 17.55 3.25 -4.86
CA LYS A 176 17.12 2.77 -6.18
C LYS A 176 16.10 3.68 -6.86
N TYR A 177 15.27 4.36 -6.07
CA TYR A 177 14.23 5.25 -6.56
C TYR A 177 14.41 6.63 -5.93
N ARG A 178 14.30 7.68 -6.74
CA ARG A 178 14.41 9.07 -6.26
C ARG A 178 13.19 9.48 -5.44
N ASP A 179 11.99 9.14 -5.92
CA ASP A 179 10.70 9.53 -5.36
C ASP A 179 9.60 8.57 -5.85
N TYR A 180 8.34 8.81 -5.44
CA TYR A 180 7.24 7.96 -5.86
C TYR A 180 6.90 8.05 -7.36
N ALA A 181 7.13 9.20 -8.01
CA ALA A 181 6.91 9.31 -9.46
C ALA A 181 7.90 8.44 -10.24
N ASP A 182 9.16 8.45 -9.80
CA ASP A 182 10.22 7.58 -10.32
C ASP A 182 9.90 6.09 -10.08
N TYR A 183 9.39 5.75 -8.90
CA TYR A 183 8.92 4.40 -8.57
C TYR A 183 7.78 3.94 -9.49
N ILE A 184 6.77 4.78 -9.76
CA ILE A 184 5.65 4.43 -10.63
C ILE A 184 6.13 3.98 -12.02
N VAL A 185 7.16 4.64 -12.55
CA VAL A 185 7.70 4.37 -13.89
C VAL A 185 8.60 3.13 -13.91
N HIS A 186 9.51 3.03 -12.94
CA HIS A 186 10.64 2.09 -12.99
C HIS A 186 10.44 0.82 -12.16
N HIS A 187 9.51 0.82 -11.20
CA HIS A 187 9.23 -0.38 -10.44
C HIS A 187 8.58 -1.46 -11.30
N GLU A 188 9.07 -2.69 -11.14
CA GLU A 188 8.47 -3.88 -11.75
C GLU A 188 8.17 -4.89 -10.65
N ARG A 189 6.88 -5.22 -10.49
CA ARG A 189 6.41 -6.24 -9.53
C ARG A 189 6.87 -7.63 -9.94
N THR A 190 6.87 -7.87 -11.26
CA THR A 190 7.45 -9.00 -11.97
C THR A 190 8.01 -8.48 -13.31
N PRO A 191 8.89 -9.21 -14.00
CA PRO A 191 9.52 -8.71 -15.22
C PRO A 191 8.52 -8.18 -16.26
N GLY A 192 8.61 -6.88 -16.55
CA GLY A 192 7.73 -6.18 -17.48
C GLY A 192 6.35 -5.77 -16.94
N ILE A 193 6.02 -6.01 -15.66
CA ILE A 193 4.75 -5.59 -15.06
C ILE A 193 5.03 -4.56 -13.98
N GLY A 194 4.65 -3.31 -14.24
CA GLY A 194 4.78 -2.20 -13.31
C GLY A 194 3.46 -1.78 -12.68
N PRO A 195 3.46 -0.69 -11.87
CA PRO A 195 2.26 -0.13 -11.25
C PRO A 195 1.17 0.32 -12.23
N LEU A 196 1.54 0.72 -13.44
CA LEU A 196 0.62 1.19 -14.49
C LEU A 196 0.74 0.34 -15.74
N ALA A 197 -0.39 -0.03 -16.35
CA ALA A 197 -0.46 -0.91 -17.52
C ALA A 197 -0.41 -0.16 -18.85
N GLY A 198 -0.82 1.11 -18.90
CA GLY A 198 -0.86 1.92 -20.11
C GLY A 198 0.53 2.38 -20.56
N TRP A 199 0.76 2.38 -21.88
CA TRP A 199 1.99 2.88 -22.53
C TRP A 199 3.29 2.33 -21.92
N ARG A 200 3.37 1.01 -21.74
CA ARG A 200 4.60 0.30 -21.38
C ARG A 200 5.56 0.18 -22.58
N GLY A 201 6.80 -0.21 -22.30
CA GLY A 201 7.87 -0.34 -23.29
C GLY A 201 8.52 1.00 -23.61
N LYS A 202 9.80 0.99 -24.03
CA LYS A 202 10.57 2.22 -24.28
C LYS A 202 9.96 3.15 -25.33
N ASP A 203 9.12 2.64 -26.22
CA ASP A 203 8.39 3.40 -27.24
C ASP A 203 6.97 3.79 -26.81
N GLY A 204 6.52 3.32 -25.65
CA GLY A 204 5.19 3.55 -25.09
C GLY A 204 4.07 2.89 -25.88
N THR A 205 4.34 1.83 -26.65
CA THR A 205 3.33 1.16 -27.49
C THR A 205 2.70 -0.06 -26.85
N SER A 206 3.33 -0.63 -25.81
CA SER A 206 2.85 -1.84 -25.16
C SER A 206 1.81 -1.53 -24.08
N ILE A 207 0.98 -2.51 -23.75
CA ILE A 207 -0.01 -2.45 -22.67
C ILE A 207 0.12 -3.68 -21.76
N GLY A 208 -0.14 -3.50 -20.46
CA GLY A 208 -0.04 -4.54 -19.44
C GLY A 208 1.39 -4.96 -19.16
N LYS A 209 2.02 -5.65 -20.12
CA LYS A 209 3.37 -6.18 -20.04
C LYS A 209 4.32 -5.48 -21.01
N GLY A 210 5.41 -4.95 -20.48
CA GLY A 210 6.49 -4.29 -21.23
C GLY A 210 7.46 -3.62 -20.27
N GLY A 211 8.68 -3.30 -20.70
CA GLY A 211 9.66 -2.61 -19.84
C GLY A 211 9.21 -1.21 -19.42
N ALA A 212 9.93 -0.60 -18.48
CA ALA A 212 9.71 0.79 -18.07
C ALA A 212 9.73 1.76 -19.28
N ASN A 213 8.81 2.73 -19.26
CA ASN A 213 8.73 3.81 -20.24
C ASN A 213 9.00 5.15 -19.52
N PRO A 214 10.11 5.86 -19.83
CA PRO A 214 10.43 7.12 -19.17
C PRO A 214 9.33 8.20 -19.34
N ASP A 215 8.55 8.12 -20.41
CA ASP A 215 7.46 9.08 -20.71
C ASP A 215 6.09 8.59 -20.20
N GLN A 216 6.02 7.49 -19.44
CA GLN A 216 4.75 6.86 -19.06
C GLN A 216 3.84 7.85 -18.33
N LEU A 217 4.34 8.53 -17.30
CA LEU A 217 3.55 9.50 -16.53
C LEU A 217 3.03 10.64 -17.40
N GLN A 218 3.86 11.21 -18.28
CA GLN A 218 3.44 12.29 -19.16
C GLN A 218 2.32 11.83 -20.10
N ARG A 219 2.39 10.60 -20.63
CA ARG A 219 1.33 10.05 -21.48
C ARG A 219 0.00 9.89 -20.74
N TYR A 220 0.04 9.49 -19.46
CA TYR A 220 -1.16 9.50 -18.63
C TYR A 220 -1.71 10.92 -18.45
N ILE A 221 -0.85 11.90 -18.13
CA ILE A 221 -1.27 13.31 -17.98
C ILE A 221 -1.93 13.82 -19.27
N ASP A 222 -1.29 13.59 -20.42
CA ASP A 222 -1.81 13.99 -21.73
C ASP A 222 -3.13 13.28 -22.08
N ASN A 223 -3.35 12.07 -21.56
CA ASN A 223 -4.58 11.31 -21.70
C ASN A 223 -5.61 11.56 -20.56
N GLY A 224 -5.48 12.68 -19.84
CA GLY A 224 -6.44 13.07 -18.80
C GLY A 224 -6.30 12.32 -17.47
N GLY A 225 -5.15 11.73 -17.21
CA GLY A 225 -4.80 11.07 -15.95
C GLY A 225 -5.24 9.61 -15.85
N PHE A 226 -5.77 8.99 -16.90
CA PHE A 226 -6.20 7.60 -16.87
C PHE A 226 -5.88 6.85 -18.16
N TRP A 227 -5.89 5.52 -18.07
CA TRP A 227 -5.80 4.61 -19.19
C TRP A 227 -6.94 3.60 -19.11
N HIS A 228 -7.47 3.22 -20.27
CA HIS A 228 -8.49 2.20 -20.41
C HIS A 228 -8.22 1.37 -21.66
N HIS A 229 -8.53 0.08 -21.59
CA HIS A 229 -8.56 -0.79 -22.75
C HIS A 229 -9.94 -1.42 -22.90
N ASP A 230 -10.61 -1.12 -24.00
CA ASP A 230 -11.89 -1.76 -24.33
C ASP A 230 -11.67 -3.22 -24.73
N PHE A 231 -12.38 -4.13 -24.07
CA PHE A 231 -12.47 -5.51 -24.49
C PHE A 231 -13.16 -5.63 -25.85
N ALA A 232 -12.63 -6.54 -26.68
CA ALA A 232 -13.35 -7.02 -27.85
C ALA A 232 -14.68 -7.66 -27.44
N ASP A 233 -15.67 -7.67 -28.33
CA ASP A 233 -17.03 -8.16 -28.03
C ASP A 233 -17.03 -9.60 -27.48
N ASP A 234 -16.12 -10.44 -27.99
CA ASP A 234 -15.97 -11.84 -27.59
C ASP A 234 -15.16 -12.02 -26.29
N GLN A 235 -14.62 -10.97 -25.67
CA GLN A 235 -13.86 -11.02 -24.41
C GLN A 235 -14.68 -10.61 -23.18
N ARG A 236 -15.86 -10.01 -23.36
CA ARG A 236 -16.59 -9.33 -22.27
C ARG A 236 -17.20 -10.23 -21.22
N TYR A 237 -17.63 -11.44 -21.61
CA TYR A 237 -18.43 -12.31 -20.76
C TYR A 237 -17.74 -13.64 -20.44
N TYR A 238 -18.19 -14.29 -19.37
CA TYR A 238 -17.69 -15.60 -18.93
C TYR A 238 -16.16 -15.67 -18.79
N LYS A 239 -15.53 -14.61 -18.25
CA LYS A 239 -14.07 -14.43 -18.12
C LYS A 239 -13.32 -15.68 -17.62
N MET A 240 -13.90 -16.41 -16.67
CA MET A 240 -13.31 -17.64 -16.11
C MET A 240 -13.17 -18.82 -17.10
N ALA A 241 -13.92 -18.82 -18.20
CA ALA A 241 -13.95 -19.91 -19.18
C ALA A 241 -13.91 -19.41 -20.64
N ASN A 242 -13.65 -18.12 -20.84
CA ASN A 242 -13.63 -17.49 -22.15
C ASN A 242 -12.21 -17.45 -22.69
N ARG A 243 -11.94 -18.25 -23.72
CA ARG A 243 -10.61 -18.33 -24.32
C ARG A 243 -10.08 -16.99 -24.83
N SER A 244 -10.90 -16.18 -25.51
CA SER A 244 -10.46 -14.89 -26.04
C SER A 244 -10.03 -13.94 -24.92
N TYR A 245 -10.77 -13.94 -23.80
CA TYR A 245 -10.39 -13.19 -22.61
C TYR A 245 -9.14 -13.76 -21.93
N LEU A 246 -9.03 -15.08 -21.79
CA LEU A 246 -7.91 -15.72 -21.10
C LEU A 246 -6.59 -15.53 -21.89
N ASP A 247 -6.62 -15.66 -23.21
CA ASP A 247 -5.48 -15.37 -24.09
C ASP A 247 -5.06 -13.90 -23.91
N PHE A 248 -6.02 -12.95 -23.87
CA PHE A 248 -5.74 -11.55 -23.56
C PHE A 248 -5.16 -11.34 -22.15
N ALA A 249 -5.74 -11.98 -21.13
CA ALA A 249 -5.32 -11.86 -19.74
C ALA A 249 -3.87 -12.33 -19.53
N GLU A 250 -3.44 -13.38 -20.24
CA GLU A 250 -2.04 -13.83 -20.27
C GLU A 250 -1.13 -12.74 -20.87
N THR A 251 -1.54 -12.13 -21.99
CA THR A 251 -0.73 -11.04 -22.60
C THR A 251 -0.57 -9.83 -21.68
N MET A 252 -1.61 -9.52 -20.89
CA MET A 252 -1.59 -8.44 -19.91
C MET A 252 -0.86 -8.80 -18.62
N GLY A 253 -0.57 -10.09 -18.38
CA GLY A 253 0.05 -10.58 -17.16
C GLY A 253 -0.88 -10.62 -15.94
N PHE A 254 -2.18 -10.82 -16.17
CA PHE A 254 -3.17 -10.97 -15.09
C PHE A 254 -3.21 -12.38 -14.50
N ILE A 255 -2.80 -13.37 -15.29
CA ILE A 255 -2.74 -14.80 -14.96
C ILE A 255 -1.41 -15.41 -15.37
#